data_AF-A0AAX6T1U4-F1
#
_entry.id   AF-A0AAX6T1U4-F1
#
_cell.length_a   1.000
_cell.length_b   1.000
_cell.length_c   1.000
_cell.angle_alpha   90.00
_cell.angle_beta   90.00
_cell.angle_gamma   90.00
#
_symmetry.space_group_name_H-M   'P 1'
#
loop_
_entity.id
_entity.type
_entity.pdbx_description
1 polymer ?
#
loop_
_entity_poly.entity_id
_entity_poly.type
_entity_poly.pdbx_seq_one_letter_code
_entity_poly.pdbx_strand_id
1 'polypeptide(L)'
;MGILRGRGCDGRGLASQPELLSTCSMRHRTLACSPGLWASIPCPRAELSLDLVLASGQSFRWREQSPAHWTGVLAGQVWTLTQTEEQLHCTVYRGDKGWLGRPTLEELVAVRKYFQLDVSLVQLYSHWGAVDSHFQKVAGKFQGVRLLRQDPIECLFSFICSSNNNIARITGMVERLCQALGPQLVQLDGVTYHGFPSLQALAGG
;
A
#
# COMPACT_ATOMS: atom_id res chain seq x y z
N MET A 1 -20.43 39.21 72.94
CA MET A 1 -20.87 37.86 72.51
C MET A 1 -21.44 38.03 71.11
N GLY A 2 -20.87 37.58 69.99
CA GLY A 2 -19.64 36.88 69.65
C GLY A 2 -19.49 36.97 68.12
N ILE A 3 -18.25 36.94 67.64
CA ILE A 3 -17.79 37.03 66.24
C ILE A 3 -18.06 35.70 65.50
N LEU A 4 -18.42 35.71 64.20
CA LEU A 4 -18.18 34.67 63.16
C LEU A 4 -18.49 35.32 61.78
N ARG A 5 -17.56 35.71 60.89
CA ARG A 5 -16.63 34.95 60.02
C ARG A 5 -17.22 33.73 59.29
N GLY A 6 -17.40 33.89 57.97
CA GLY A 6 -17.35 32.85 56.92
C GLY A 6 -17.24 33.59 55.58
N ARG A 7 -16.14 33.65 54.82
CA ARG A 7 -15.17 32.66 54.29
C ARG A 7 -15.81 31.54 53.47
N GLY A 8 -15.48 31.53 52.17
CA GLY A 8 -15.17 30.32 51.43
C GLY A 8 -16.19 29.91 50.38
N CYS A 9 -16.13 30.50 49.19
CA CYS A 9 -16.54 29.79 47.97
C CYS A 9 -15.44 28.75 47.69
N ASP A 10 -15.68 27.50 48.09
CA ASP A 10 -14.83 26.38 47.73
C ASP A 10 -14.97 26.10 46.23
N GLY A 11 -14.00 26.58 45.47
CA GLY A 11 -13.68 26.08 44.14
C GLY A 11 -13.16 24.65 44.26
N ARG A 12 -14.02 23.67 44.02
CA ARG A 12 -13.59 22.35 43.56
C ARG A 12 -13.73 22.31 42.06
N GLY A 13 -12.66 22.73 41.38
CA GLY A 13 -12.43 22.37 39.99
C GLY A 13 -12.35 20.85 39.91
N LEU A 14 -13.37 20.22 39.33
CA LEU A 14 -13.18 18.92 38.72
C LEU A 14 -12.20 19.14 37.58
N ALA A 15 -10.96 18.72 37.81
CA ALA A 15 -9.98 18.55 36.75
C ALA A 15 -10.57 17.56 35.75
N SER A 16 -11.11 18.10 34.66
CA SER A 16 -11.39 17.37 33.44
C SER A 16 -10.08 16.74 32.99
N GLN A 17 -9.98 15.42 33.16
CA GLN A 17 -8.95 14.61 32.52
C GLN A 17 -9.00 14.91 31.02
N PRO A 18 -7.86 15.16 30.36
CA PRO A 18 -7.85 15.27 28.92
C PRO A 18 -8.22 13.89 28.36
N GLU A 19 -9.33 13.82 27.65
CA GLU A 19 -9.62 12.69 26.76
C GLU A 19 -8.39 12.48 25.88
N LEU A 20 -7.73 11.34 26.06
CA LEU A 20 -6.74 10.83 25.13
C LEU A 20 -7.38 10.88 23.75
N LEU A 21 -6.82 11.71 22.87
CA LEU A 21 -7.17 11.76 21.46
C LEU A 21 -7.12 10.34 20.92
N SER A 22 -8.29 9.72 20.82
CA SER A 22 -8.48 8.44 20.15
C SER A 22 -7.96 8.62 18.74
N THR A 23 -6.83 7.96 18.44
CA THR A 23 -6.32 7.79 17.09
C THR A 23 -7.49 7.28 16.26
N CYS A 24 -8.05 8.12 15.39
CA CYS A 24 -9.13 7.70 14.51
C CYS A 24 -8.52 6.66 13.57
N SER A 25 -8.65 5.37 13.93
CA SER A 25 -8.08 4.27 13.18
C SER A 25 -8.64 4.33 11.77
N MET A 26 -7.78 4.65 10.81
CA MET A 26 -8.16 4.70 9.41
C MET A 26 -8.60 3.29 8.98
N ARG A 27 -9.46 3.21 7.97
CA ARG A 27 -9.96 1.94 7.43
C ARG A 27 -9.48 1.75 6.01
N HIS A 28 -9.37 0.50 5.58
CA HIS A 28 -9.16 0.17 4.18
C HIS A 28 -10.34 0.71 3.37
N ARG A 29 -10.01 1.49 2.34
CA ARG A 29 -10.98 2.10 1.43
C ARG A 29 -11.32 1.11 0.32
N THR A 30 -12.59 1.09 -0.03
CA THR A 30 -13.06 0.54 -1.30
C THR A 30 -13.52 1.68 -2.20
N LEU A 31 -13.52 1.46 -3.51
CA LEU A 31 -13.97 2.46 -4.48
C LEU A 31 -15.42 2.90 -4.21
N ALA A 32 -16.26 1.96 -3.77
CA ALA A 32 -17.66 2.21 -3.45
C ALA A 32 -17.85 3.04 -2.16
N CYS A 33 -17.04 2.85 -1.12
CA CYS A 33 -17.28 3.52 0.17
C CYS A 33 -16.79 4.96 0.21
N SER A 34 -15.82 5.33 -0.62
CA SER A 34 -15.15 6.64 -0.56
C SER A 34 -14.71 7.18 -1.93
N PRO A 35 -15.59 7.22 -2.94
CA PRO A 35 -15.22 7.51 -4.33
C PRO A 35 -14.50 8.87 -4.50
N GLY A 36 -14.79 9.85 -3.64
CA GLY A 36 -14.16 11.16 -3.64
C GLY A 36 -12.66 11.17 -3.33
N LEU A 37 -12.10 10.06 -2.81
CA LEU A 37 -10.68 9.90 -2.45
C LEU A 37 -9.87 9.09 -3.47
N TRP A 38 -10.48 8.71 -4.59
CA TRP A 38 -9.83 7.94 -5.64
C TRP A 38 -9.49 8.82 -6.84
N ALA A 39 -8.37 8.50 -7.48
CA ALA A 39 -8.03 8.95 -8.82
C ALA A 39 -7.87 7.73 -9.72
N SER A 40 -7.91 7.93 -11.04
CA SER A 40 -7.76 6.85 -12.00
C SER A 40 -6.64 7.12 -13.00
N ILE A 41 -6.07 6.04 -13.52
CA ILE A 41 -5.11 6.01 -14.63
C ILE A 41 -5.77 5.16 -15.72
N PRO A 42 -5.87 5.65 -16.97
CA PRO A 42 -6.27 4.83 -18.11
C PRO A 42 -5.33 3.64 -18.24
N CYS A 43 -5.87 2.44 -18.07
CA CYS A 43 -5.10 1.21 -18.03
C CYS A 43 -6.05 0.02 -18.32
N PRO A 44 -6.13 -0.44 -19.58
CA PRO A 44 -6.90 -1.63 -19.93
C PRO A 44 -6.39 -2.87 -19.21
N ARG A 45 -7.28 -3.85 -18.98
CA ARG A 45 -6.87 -5.14 -18.38
C ARG A 45 -5.84 -5.92 -19.19
N ALA A 46 -5.85 -5.74 -20.51
CA ALA A 46 -4.83 -6.30 -21.39
C ALA A 46 -3.41 -5.76 -21.08
N GLU A 47 -3.32 -4.54 -20.55
CA GLU A 47 -2.07 -3.93 -20.13
C GLU A 47 -1.73 -4.30 -18.68
N LEU A 48 -2.70 -4.40 -17.76
CA LEU A 48 -2.51 -4.78 -16.35
C LEU A 48 -3.61 -5.70 -15.82
N SER A 49 -3.23 -6.79 -15.17
CA SER A 49 -4.08 -7.53 -14.23
C SER A 49 -3.46 -7.48 -12.84
N LEU A 50 -4.07 -6.72 -11.92
CA LEU A 50 -3.59 -6.60 -10.54
C LEU A 50 -3.48 -7.96 -9.83
N ASP A 51 -4.47 -8.82 -10.01
CA ASP A 51 -4.54 -10.15 -9.41
C ASP A 51 -3.44 -11.08 -9.91
N LEU A 52 -3.16 -11.09 -11.22
CA LEU A 52 -2.09 -11.89 -11.78
C LEU A 52 -0.70 -11.32 -11.49
N VAL A 53 -0.56 -10.00 -11.30
CA VAL A 53 0.74 -9.36 -11.06
C VAL A 53 1.10 -9.33 -9.58
N LEU A 54 0.22 -8.83 -8.71
CA LEU A 54 0.54 -8.58 -7.30
C LEU A 54 0.62 -9.86 -6.45
N ALA A 55 0.01 -10.96 -6.90
CA ALA A 55 0.12 -12.27 -6.26
C ALA A 55 1.21 -13.18 -6.86
N SER A 56 1.90 -12.76 -7.93
CA SER A 56 2.85 -13.62 -8.68
C SER A 56 4.20 -13.87 -8.00
N GLY A 57 4.44 -13.29 -6.82
CA GLY A 57 5.74 -13.38 -6.14
C GLY A 57 6.80 -12.42 -6.69
N GLN A 58 6.43 -11.48 -7.56
CA GLN A 58 7.31 -10.36 -7.92
C GLN A 58 7.50 -9.43 -6.73
N SER A 59 6.40 -8.99 -6.11
CA SER A 59 6.38 -8.19 -4.88
C SER A 59 5.75 -8.98 -3.76
N PHE A 60 6.23 -8.74 -2.54
CA PHE A 60 5.74 -9.36 -1.30
C PHE A 60 5.06 -8.32 -0.40
N ARG A 61 4.63 -7.19 -0.96
CA ARG A 61 4.14 -6.01 -0.21
C ARG A 61 2.66 -5.73 -0.40
N TRP A 62 1.95 -6.58 -1.13
CA TRP A 62 0.55 -6.39 -1.51
C TRP A 62 -0.34 -7.48 -0.93
N ARG A 63 -1.50 -7.09 -0.43
CA ARG A 63 -2.55 -7.97 0.09
C ARG A 63 -3.90 -7.55 -0.46
N GLU A 64 -4.71 -8.52 -0.85
CA GLU A 64 -6.12 -8.28 -1.17
C GLU A 64 -6.92 -8.20 0.14
N GLN A 65 -7.11 -6.98 0.65
CA GLN A 65 -7.79 -6.73 1.94
C GLN A 65 -9.32 -6.69 1.79
N SER A 66 -9.80 -6.48 0.58
CA SER A 66 -11.21 -6.59 0.19
C SER A 66 -11.26 -7.12 -1.24
N PRO A 67 -12.36 -7.74 -1.69
CA PRO A 67 -12.43 -8.32 -3.03
C PRO A 67 -12.04 -7.31 -4.12
N ALA A 68 -11.07 -7.68 -4.96
CA ALA A 68 -10.43 -6.88 -6.00
C ALA A 68 -9.70 -5.60 -5.53
N HIS A 69 -9.44 -5.44 -4.22
CA HIS A 69 -8.77 -4.26 -3.64
C HIS A 69 -7.45 -4.66 -2.98
N TRP A 70 -6.37 -4.28 -3.66
CA TRP A 70 -5.01 -4.60 -3.27
C TRP A 70 -4.42 -3.46 -2.47
N THR A 71 -4.08 -3.70 -1.21
CA THR A 71 -3.41 -2.72 -0.35
C THR A 71 -1.95 -3.09 -0.14
N GLY A 72 -1.06 -2.12 -0.24
CA GLY A 72 0.37 -2.34 -0.10
C GLY A 72 1.16 -1.04 0.04
N VAL A 73 2.47 -1.18 0.14
CA VAL A 73 3.40 -0.05 0.25
C VAL A 73 4.08 0.19 -1.09
N LEU A 74 4.04 1.43 -1.56
CA LEU A 74 4.67 1.88 -2.81
C LEU A 74 5.20 3.30 -2.58
N ALA A 75 6.48 3.52 -2.94
CA ALA A 75 7.17 4.80 -2.77
C ALA A 75 7.04 5.40 -1.35
N GLY A 76 7.16 4.55 -0.32
CA GLY A 76 7.09 4.98 1.09
C GLY A 76 5.70 5.38 1.58
N GLN A 77 4.64 5.17 0.78
CA GLN A 77 3.26 5.44 1.14
C GLN A 77 2.43 4.16 1.07
N VAL A 78 1.30 4.14 1.80
CA VAL A 78 0.33 3.05 1.67
C VAL A 78 -0.69 3.40 0.61
N TRP A 79 -1.00 2.42 -0.23
CA TRP A 79 -1.90 2.54 -1.36
C TRP A 79 -2.93 1.43 -1.32
N THR A 80 -4.17 1.74 -1.72
CA THR A 80 -5.12 0.73 -2.17
C THR A 80 -5.37 0.92 -3.66
N LEU A 81 -5.27 -0.18 -4.41
CA LEU A 81 -5.46 -0.25 -5.86
C LEU A 81 -6.62 -1.18 -6.20
N THR A 82 -7.43 -0.79 -7.16
CA THR A 82 -8.45 -1.65 -7.77
C THR A 82 -8.56 -1.30 -9.26
N GLN A 83 -9.19 -2.16 -10.05
CA GLN A 83 -9.25 -1.97 -11.50
C GLN A 83 -10.65 -2.26 -12.04
N THR A 84 -11.07 -1.46 -13.03
CA THR A 84 -12.18 -1.78 -13.94
C THR A 84 -11.59 -2.39 -15.22
N GLU A 85 -12.38 -2.48 -16.30
CA GLU A 85 -11.87 -2.96 -17.58
C GLU A 85 -10.83 -2.02 -18.20
N GLU A 86 -11.01 -0.70 -18.03
CA GLU A 86 -10.25 0.35 -18.72
C GLU A 86 -9.46 1.28 -17.79
N GLN A 87 -9.64 1.16 -16.47
CA GLN A 87 -9.06 2.10 -15.50
C GLN A 87 -8.44 1.37 -14.32
N LEU A 88 -7.23 1.79 -13.97
CA LEU A 88 -6.60 1.52 -12.67
C LEU A 88 -6.99 2.63 -11.70
N HIS A 89 -7.74 2.29 -10.66
CA HIS A 89 -8.13 3.20 -9.59
C HIS A 89 -7.13 3.12 -8.44
N CYS A 90 -6.70 4.29 -7.96
CA CYS A 90 -5.70 4.44 -6.91
C CYS A 90 -6.23 5.33 -5.79
N THR A 91 -5.96 4.96 -4.54
CA THR A 91 -6.09 5.83 -3.37
C THR A 91 -4.87 5.66 -2.46
N VAL A 92 -4.48 6.73 -1.79
CA VAL A 92 -3.27 6.80 -0.96
C VAL A 92 -3.62 7.24 0.46
N TYR A 93 -2.89 6.72 1.44
CA TYR A 93 -3.01 7.08 2.86
C TYR A 93 -1.75 7.83 3.27
N ARG A 94 -1.91 9.08 3.73
CA ARG A 94 -0.80 10.01 4.02
C ARG A 94 -0.50 10.19 5.52
N GLY A 95 -0.95 9.25 6.38
CA GLY A 95 -0.78 9.35 7.83
C GLY A 95 -1.46 10.56 8.46
N ASP A 96 -1.33 10.70 9.77
CA ASP A 96 -2.06 11.71 10.56
C ASP A 96 -1.65 13.16 10.25
N LYS A 97 -0.45 13.35 9.70
CA LYS A 97 0.07 14.67 9.28
C LYS A 97 -0.23 14.98 7.82
N GLY A 98 -0.78 14.02 7.07
CA GLY A 98 -1.12 14.18 5.67
C GLY A 98 -2.52 14.75 5.49
N TRP A 99 -2.72 15.51 4.42
CA TRP A 99 -4.05 15.95 4.04
C TRP A 99 -4.86 14.79 3.45
N LEU A 100 -6.16 14.80 3.72
CA LEU A 100 -7.11 13.85 3.16
C LEU A 100 -7.55 14.30 1.76
N GLY A 101 -7.29 13.47 0.77
CA GLY A 101 -7.86 13.65 -0.56
C GLY A 101 -7.18 12.79 -1.61
N ARG A 102 -7.57 13.00 -2.87
CA ARG A 102 -7.17 12.16 -4.01
C ARG A 102 -5.64 12.13 -4.19
N PRO A 103 -5.09 11.07 -4.80
CA PRO A 103 -3.71 11.08 -5.25
C PRO A 103 -3.40 12.31 -6.12
N THR A 104 -2.24 12.92 -5.91
CA THR A 104 -1.73 14.01 -6.76
C THR A 104 -1.22 13.44 -8.08
N LEU A 105 -0.98 14.31 -9.06
CA LEU A 105 -0.40 13.88 -10.34
C LEU A 105 0.98 13.21 -10.16
N GLU A 106 1.82 13.75 -9.27
CA GLU A 106 3.15 13.20 -8.98
C GLU A 106 3.07 11.80 -8.35
N GLU A 107 2.14 11.60 -7.41
CA GLU A 107 1.90 10.30 -6.80
C GLU A 107 1.35 9.29 -7.83
N LEU A 108 0.47 9.70 -8.75
CA LEU A 108 0.04 8.84 -9.86
C LEU A 108 1.19 8.52 -10.81
N VAL A 109 2.11 9.45 -11.07
CA VAL A 109 3.33 9.16 -11.85
C VAL A 109 4.19 8.10 -11.15
N ALA A 110 4.28 8.09 -9.82
CA ALA A 110 4.96 7.03 -9.09
C ALA A 110 4.31 5.66 -9.32
N VAL A 111 2.98 5.58 -9.29
CA VAL A 111 2.23 4.35 -9.63
C VAL A 111 2.49 3.92 -11.08
N ARG A 112 2.43 4.84 -12.05
CA ARG A 112 2.72 4.56 -13.47
C ARG A 112 4.13 4.00 -13.66
N LYS A 113 5.12 4.57 -12.98
CA LYS A 113 6.52 4.12 -13.02
C LYS A 113 6.73 2.76 -12.37
N TYR A 114 6.14 2.52 -11.20
CA TYR A 114 6.21 1.23 -10.50
C TYR A 114 5.67 0.09 -11.36
N PHE A 115 4.58 0.37 -12.07
CA PHE A 115 4.01 -0.57 -13.01
C PHE A 115 4.64 -0.52 -14.40
N GLN A 116 5.51 0.44 -14.75
CA GLN A 116 6.06 0.58 -16.11
C GLN A 116 4.98 0.76 -17.20
N LEU A 117 3.93 1.56 -16.92
CA LEU A 117 2.77 1.75 -17.81
C LEU A 117 3.09 2.48 -19.14
N ASP A 118 4.33 2.94 -19.34
CA ASP A 118 4.76 3.53 -20.61
C ASP A 118 5.19 2.45 -21.63
N VAL A 119 5.37 1.20 -21.19
CA VAL A 119 5.67 0.06 -22.06
C VAL A 119 4.35 -0.60 -22.46
N SER A 120 4.06 -0.69 -23.77
CA SER A 120 2.88 -1.40 -24.26
C SER A 120 3.07 -2.92 -24.13
N LEU A 121 2.37 -3.52 -23.16
CA LEU A 121 2.39 -4.95 -22.93
C LEU A 121 1.72 -5.69 -24.09
N VAL A 122 0.71 -5.11 -24.72
CA VAL A 122 0.03 -5.69 -25.88
C VAL A 122 0.99 -5.89 -27.04
N GLN A 123 1.88 -4.92 -27.31
CA GLN A 123 2.91 -5.05 -28.34
C GLN A 123 3.91 -6.17 -28.02
N LEU A 124 4.34 -6.28 -26.75
CA LEU A 124 5.23 -7.35 -26.31
C LEU A 124 4.58 -8.73 -26.44
N TYR A 125 3.32 -8.87 -26.00
CA TYR A 125 2.55 -10.11 -26.13
C TYR A 125 2.38 -10.53 -27.58
N SER A 126 2.10 -9.57 -28.48
CA SER A 126 2.01 -9.83 -29.93
C SER A 126 3.33 -10.34 -30.49
N HIS A 127 4.45 -9.68 -30.13
CA HIS A 127 5.77 -10.10 -30.59
C HIS A 127 6.15 -11.49 -30.07
N TRP A 128 6.02 -11.75 -28.77
CA TRP A 128 6.33 -13.05 -28.16
C TRP A 128 5.44 -14.16 -28.72
N GLY A 129 4.14 -13.90 -28.92
CA GLY A 129 3.24 -14.87 -29.52
C GLY A 129 3.55 -15.19 -30.99
N ALA A 130 4.15 -14.26 -31.73
CA ALA A 130 4.54 -14.49 -33.12
C ALA A 130 5.77 -15.40 -33.25
N VAL A 131 6.66 -15.41 -32.25
CA VAL A 131 7.91 -16.20 -32.26
C VAL A 131 7.84 -17.47 -31.41
N ASP A 132 6.86 -17.57 -30.50
CA ASP A 132 6.65 -18.74 -29.64
C ASP A 132 5.17 -19.16 -29.57
N SER A 133 4.86 -20.29 -30.22
CA SER A 133 3.52 -20.88 -30.22
C SER A 133 3.05 -21.38 -28.84
N HIS A 134 3.98 -21.72 -27.94
CA HIS A 134 3.65 -22.07 -26.56
C HIS A 134 3.21 -20.82 -25.80
N PHE A 135 3.99 -19.74 -25.88
CA PHE A 135 3.63 -18.45 -25.31
C PHE A 135 2.25 -17.99 -25.82
N GLN A 136 2.00 -18.04 -27.12
CA GLN A 136 0.72 -17.61 -27.71
C GLN A 136 -0.49 -18.33 -27.10
N LYS A 137 -0.38 -19.63 -26.82
CA LYS A 137 -1.44 -20.43 -26.18
C LYS A 137 -1.68 -20.02 -24.73
N VAL A 138 -0.62 -19.68 -24.01
CA VAL A 138 -0.68 -19.28 -22.59
C VAL A 138 -1.18 -17.84 -22.44
N ALA A 139 -0.73 -16.94 -23.33
CA ALA A 139 -1.07 -15.52 -23.32
C ALA A 139 -2.57 -15.24 -23.37
N GLY A 140 -3.37 -16.09 -24.03
CA GLY A 140 -4.83 -15.96 -24.05
C GLY A 140 -5.49 -16.15 -22.68
N LYS A 141 -4.86 -16.88 -21.75
CA LYS A 141 -5.37 -17.12 -20.39
C LYS A 141 -4.80 -16.14 -19.36
N PHE A 142 -3.59 -15.62 -19.60
CA PHE A 142 -2.84 -14.79 -18.66
C PHE A 142 -2.49 -13.44 -19.30
N GLN A 143 -3.50 -12.60 -19.49
CA GLN A 143 -3.33 -11.24 -20.01
C GLN A 143 -2.96 -10.26 -18.89
N GLY A 144 -2.30 -9.16 -19.23
CA GLY A 144 -1.98 -8.11 -18.26
C GLY A 144 -0.88 -8.47 -17.25
N VAL A 145 -0.14 -9.57 -17.47
CA VAL A 145 0.98 -9.95 -16.58
C VAL A 145 2.19 -9.12 -16.94
N ARG A 146 2.53 -8.18 -16.06
CA ARG A 146 3.61 -7.22 -16.25
C ARG A 146 4.67 -7.32 -15.18
N LEU A 147 5.89 -6.92 -15.54
CA LEU A 147 7.01 -6.81 -14.62
C LEU A 147 6.95 -5.51 -13.81
N LEU A 148 7.08 -5.61 -12.49
CA LEU A 148 7.14 -4.46 -11.59
C LEU A 148 8.54 -3.83 -11.57
N ARG A 149 8.62 -2.50 -11.49
CA ARG A 149 9.85 -1.75 -11.25
C ARG A 149 9.97 -1.40 -9.77
N GLN A 150 10.59 -2.31 -9.03
CA GLN A 150 10.75 -2.20 -7.58
C GLN A 150 11.92 -1.32 -7.16
N ASP A 151 11.88 -0.85 -5.92
CA ASP A 151 13.05 -0.25 -5.28
C ASP A 151 14.19 -1.28 -5.17
N PRO A 152 15.44 -0.93 -5.53
CA PRO A 152 16.55 -1.88 -5.53
C PRO A 152 16.86 -2.48 -4.14
N ILE A 153 16.69 -1.71 -3.06
CA ILE A 153 16.95 -2.19 -1.69
C ILE A 153 15.85 -3.16 -1.28
N GLU A 154 14.59 -2.77 -1.45
CA GLU A 154 13.44 -3.65 -1.18
C GLU A 154 13.54 -4.96 -1.98
N CYS A 155 13.85 -4.87 -3.27
CA CYS A 155 13.99 -6.02 -4.16
C CYS A 155 15.12 -6.94 -3.68
N LEU A 156 16.34 -6.41 -3.52
CA LEU A 156 17.51 -7.19 -3.13
C LEU A 156 17.29 -7.95 -1.82
N PHE A 157 16.86 -7.27 -0.76
CA PHE A 157 16.70 -7.91 0.55
C PHE A 157 15.50 -8.85 0.58
N SER A 158 14.42 -8.56 -0.16
CA SER A 158 13.29 -9.49 -0.29
C SER A 158 13.71 -10.81 -0.95
N PHE A 159 14.55 -10.77 -1.98
CA PHE A 159 15.05 -11.97 -2.66
C PHE A 159 16.20 -12.67 -1.90
N ILE A 160 17.00 -11.96 -1.10
CA ILE A 160 17.90 -12.63 -0.15
C ILE A 160 17.10 -13.51 0.81
N CYS A 161 15.96 -13.00 1.30
CA CYS A 161 15.03 -13.77 2.12
C CYS A 161 14.30 -14.92 1.38
N SER A 162 14.41 -15.02 0.05
CA SER A 162 13.70 -16.02 -0.76
C SER A 162 14.43 -17.33 -1.00
N SER A 163 15.69 -17.44 -0.59
CA SER A 163 16.49 -18.65 -0.82
C SER A 163 15.84 -19.87 -0.16
N ASN A 164 15.51 -20.90 -0.96
CA ASN A 164 14.85 -22.15 -0.54
C ASN A 164 13.50 -21.95 0.18
N ASN A 165 12.61 -21.17 -0.43
CA ASN A 165 11.38 -20.72 0.22
C ASN A 165 10.17 -20.66 -0.73
N ASN A 166 8.96 -20.65 -0.19
CA ASN A 166 7.72 -20.45 -0.96
C ASN A 166 7.18 -19.03 -0.77
N ILE A 167 6.35 -18.55 -1.71
CA ILE A 167 5.81 -17.18 -1.73
C ILE A 167 5.21 -16.80 -0.37
N ALA A 168 4.43 -17.67 0.26
CA ALA A 168 3.79 -17.38 1.54
C ALA A 168 4.81 -17.11 2.67
N ARG A 169 5.84 -17.95 2.78
CA ARG A 169 6.87 -17.80 3.82
C ARG A 169 7.82 -16.63 3.54
N ILE A 170 8.13 -16.32 2.27
CA ILE A 170 8.86 -15.10 1.90
C ILE A 170 8.07 -13.87 2.31
N THR A 171 6.78 -13.85 2.00
CA THR A 171 5.94 -12.70 2.33
C THR A 171 5.90 -12.45 3.83
N GLY A 172 5.74 -13.49 4.64
CA GLY A 172 5.80 -13.35 6.11
C GLY A 172 7.18 -12.92 6.64
N MET A 173 8.28 -13.32 5.98
CA MET A 173 9.63 -12.85 6.36
C MET A 173 9.82 -11.37 6.05
N VAL A 174 9.41 -10.92 4.87
CA VAL A 174 9.47 -9.50 4.46
C VAL A 174 8.58 -8.64 5.35
N GLU A 175 7.37 -9.10 5.67
CA GLU A 175 6.46 -8.40 6.60
C GLU A 175 7.10 -8.21 7.98
N ARG A 176 7.68 -9.26 8.57
CA ARG A 176 8.38 -9.16 9.87
C ARG A 176 9.61 -8.26 9.82
N LEU A 177 10.37 -8.30 8.72
CA LEU A 177 11.52 -7.42 8.53
C LEU A 177 11.10 -5.95 8.54
N CYS A 178 10.05 -5.60 7.78
CA CYS A 178 9.49 -4.25 7.77
C CYS A 178 8.91 -3.85 9.13
N GLN A 179 8.25 -4.75 9.84
CA GLN A 179 7.72 -4.45 11.18
C GLN A 179 8.83 -4.16 12.19
N ALA A 180 9.94 -4.91 12.13
CA ALA A 180 11.03 -4.79 13.09
C ALA A 180 11.92 -3.56 12.85
N LEU A 181 12.21 -3.25 11.58
CA LEU A 181 13.24 -2.26 11.21
C LEU A 181 12.72 -1.12 10.31
N GLY A 182 11.49 -1.23 9.82
CA GLY A 182 10.87 -0.27 8.92
C GLY A 182 10.07 0.81 9.66
N PRO A 183 10.05 2.05 9.16
CA PRO A 183 9.27 3.12 9.77
C PRO A 183 7.77 2.80 9.67
N GLN A 184 7.03 3.00 10.76
CA GLN A 184 5.57 2.90 10.73
C GLN A 184 4.99 4.01 9.86
N LEU A 185 4.11 3.65 8.91
CA LEU A 185 3.48 4.58 7.98
C LEU A 185 2.05 4.92 8.40
N VAL A 186 1.17 3.93 8.45
CA VAL A 186 -0.24 4.06 8.85
C VAL A 186 -0.75 2.76 9.46
N GLN A 187 -1.83 2.85 10.24
CA GLN A 187 -2.59 1.70 10.70
C GLN A 187 -3.98 1.73 10.06
N LEU A 188 -4.38 0.62 9.41
CA LEU A 188 -5.67 0.46 8.76
C LEU A 188 -6.38 -0.79 9.29
N ASP A 189 -7.57 -0.65 9.89
CA ASP A 189 -8.34 -1.78 10.45
C ASP A 189 -7.50 -2.72 11.36
N GLY A 190 -6.60 -2.13 12.16
CA GLY A 190 -5.69 -2.87 13.05
C GLY A 190 -4.43 -3.42 12.37
N VAL A 191 -4.31 -3.34 11.04
CA VAL A 191 -3.11 -3.71 10.28
C VAL A 191 -2.16 -2.52 10.22
N THR A 192 -0.98 -2.65 10.83
CA THR A 192 0.08 -1.63 10.75
C THR A 192 0.96 -1.85 9.53
N TYR A 193 1.04 -0.84 8.67
CA TYR A 193 1.90 -0.83 7.51
C TYR A 193 3.20 -0.10 7.82
N HIS A 194 4.32 -0.72 7.47
CA HIS A 194 5.66 -0.17 7.65
C HIS A 194 6.33 0.03 6.29
N GLY A 195 7.20 1.04 6.18
CA GLY A 195 8.10 1.20 5.04
C GLY A 195 9.14 0.07 4.98
N PHE A 196 9.83 -0.06 3.86
CA PHE A 196 11.00 -0.93 3.82
C PHE A 196 12.12 -0.33 4.68
N PRO A 197 12.88 -1.14 5.44
CA PRO A 197 13.99 -0.63 6.24
C PRO A 197 15.05 0.08 5.39
N SER A 198 15.65 1.15 5.93
CA SER A 198 16.82 1.76 5.31
C SER A 198 18.05 0.87 5.45
N LEU A 199 19.08 1.10 4.63
CA LEU A 199 20.36 0.40 4.76
C LEU A 199 20.97 0.55 6.16
N GLN A 200 20.84 1.73 6.77
CA GLN A 200 21.33 1.99 8.12
C GLN A 200 20.60 1.12 9.16
N ALA A 201 19.29 0.97 9.04
CA ALA A 201 18.51 0.10 9.91
C ALA A 201 18.87 -1.39 9.73
N LEU A 202 19.16 -1.81 8.49
CA LEU A 202 19.58 -3.18 8.18
C LEU A 202 21.00 -3.51 8.66
N ALA A 203 21.90 -2.53 8.70
CA ALA A 203 23.30 -2.71 9.09
C ALA A 203 23.52 -2.79 10.62
N GLY A 204 22.48 -2.64 11.43
CA GLY A 204 22.56 -2.78 12.89
C GLY A 204 23.33 -1.64 13.57
N GLY A 205 23.07 -0.39 13.14
CA GLY A 205 23.78 0.82 13.56
C GLY A 205 24.11 0.94 15.04
#